data_AF-A0A0F2LMR1-F1
#
_entry.id   AF-A0A0F2LMR1-F1
#
_cell.length_a   1.000
_cell.length_b   1.000
_cell.length_c   1.000
_cell.angle_alpha   90.00
_cell.angle_beta   90.00
_cell.angle_gamma   90.00
#
_symmetry.space_group_name_H-M   'P 1'
#
loop_
_entity.id
_entity.type
_entity.pdbx_description
1 polymer ?
#
loop_
_entity_poly.entity_id
_entity_poly.type
_entity_poly.pdbx_seq_one_letter_code
_entity_poly.pdbx_strand_id
1 'polypeptide(L)'
;VTAGIGESGENAGRTINVAVFLDFGVSVNGLVDLIRTVTEAKSGALRDLSYEFTGTVSDAVAVGGKPGEVSFLGPGTEVGRKVAKEVRQTIRFLLEGEKGKSNAVGS
;
A
#
# COMPACT_ATOMS: atom_id res chain seq x y z
N VAL A 1 -0.84 2.36 -9.04
CA VAL A 1 -0.45 1.84 -7.70
C VAL A 1 0.32 0.56 -7.93
N THR A 2 1.51 0.41 -7.34
CA THR A 2 2.27 -0.85 -7.39
C THR A 2 2.56 -1.31 -5.98
N ALA A 3 2.38 -2.60 -5.70
CA ALA A 3 2.77 -3.20 -4.44
C ALA A 3 3.69 -4.40 -4.70
N GLY A 4 4.76 -4.51 -3.92
CA GLY A 4 5.72 -5.62 -3.99
C GLY A 4 5.80 -6.33 -2.66
N ILE A 5 5.84 -7.66 -2.71
CA ILE A 5 6.12 -8.54 -1.57
C ILE A 5 7.55 -9.05 -1.74
N GLY A 6 8.36 -8.95 -0.69
CA GLY A 6 9.76 -9.38 -0.71
C GLY A 6 10.21 -10.00 0.60
N GLU A 7 11.30 -10.76 0.54
CA GLU A 7 12.08 -11.19 1.69
C GLU A 7 13.19 -10.16 1.95
N SER A 8 13.37 -9.78 3.20
CA SER A 8 14.54 -9.02 3.64
C SER A 8 15.58 -10.01 4.21
N GLY A 9 16.86 -9.64 4.23
CA GLY A 9 18.01 -10.55 4.39
C GLY A 9 17.92 -11.55 5.55
N GLU A 10 18.69 -12.66 5.43
CA GLU A 10 18.74 -13.85 6.30
C GLU A 10 18.20 -13.59 7.73
N ASN A 11 16.92 -13.93 7.96
CA ASN A 11 16.09 -13.76 9.17
C ASN A 11 15.08 -12.60 9.22
N ALA A 12 14.94 -11.75 8.19
CA ALA A 12 13.93 -10.70 8.21
C ALA A 12 12.60 -11.15 7.57
N GLY A 13 11.49 -10.93 8.29
CA GLY A 13 10.15 -11.35 7.88
C GLY A 13 9.67 -10.81 6.52
N ARG A 14 8.51 -11.29 6.08
CA ARG A 14 7.84 -10.84 4.84
C ARG A 14 7.48 -9.35 4.92
N THR A 15 7.90 -8.56 3.92
CA THR A 15 7.61 -7.11 3.86
C THR A 15 6.66 -6.74 2.74
N ILE A 16 5.88 -5.67 2.93
CA ILE A 16 4.94 -5.13 1.94
C ILE A 16 5.31 -3.66 1.64
N ASN A 17 5.76 -3.43 0.41
CA ASN A 17 6.12 -2.11 -0.08
C ASN A 17 5.06 -1.59 -1.05
N VAL A 18 4.58 -0.36 -0.85
CA VAL A 18 3.52 0.25 -1.68
C VAL A 18 3.99 1.57 -2.27
N ALA A 19 3.79 1.74 -3.58
CA ALA A 19 4.06 3.00 -4.28
C ALA A 19 2.83 3.53 -5.04
N VAL A 20 2.53 4.82 -4.88
CA VAL A 20 1.41 5.50 -5.53
C VAL A 20 1.88 6.78 -6.22
N PHE A 21 1.74 6.84 -7.54
CA PHE A 21 2.09 8.02 -8.33
C PHE A 21 0.85 8.59 -9.00
N LEU A 22 0.67 9.90 -8.85
CA LEU A 22 -0.39 10.68 -9.48
C LEU A 22 0.18 11.41 -10.70
N ASP A 23 -0.62 11.56 -11.75
CA ASP A 23 -0.22 12.17 -13.01
C ASP A 23 -0.51 13.68 -13.09
N PHE A 24 -0.98 14.27 -11.99
CA PHE A 24 -1.31 15.69 -11.85
C PHE A 24 -0.49 16.37 -10.74
N GLY A 25 -0.67 17.69 -10.65
CA GLY A 25 0.08 18.56 -9.75
C GLY A 25 -0.36 18.45 -8.29
N VAL A 26 0.56 18.09 -7.40
CA VAL A 26 0.33 17.89 -5.97
C VAL A 26 1.33 18.70 -5.16
N SER A 27 0.87 19.35 -4.10
CA SER A 27 1.74 20.07 -3.18
C SER A 27 2.44 19.09 -2.23
N VAL A 28 3.49 19.53 -1.54
CA VAL A 28 4.14 18.70 -0.49
C VAL A 28 3.12 18.27 0.57
N ASN A 29 2.19 19.15 0.96
CA ASN A 29 1.11 18.82 1.90
C ASN A 29 0.17 17.72 1.35
N GLY A 30 -0.16 17.80 0.06
CA GLY A 30 -0.94 16.77 -0.61
C GLY A 30 -0.22 15.43 -0.63
N LEU A 31 1.10 15.42 -0.87
CA LEU A 31 1.91 14.19 -0.81
C LEU A 31 1.93 13.60 0.61
N VAL A 32 2.06 14.42 1.65
CA VAL A 32 1.98 13.96 3.05
C VAL A 32 0.61 13.36 3.37
N ASP A 33 -0.48 13.99 2.96
CA ASP A 33 -1.84 13.47 3.16
C ASP A 33 -2.08 12.18 2.35
N LEU A 34 -1.45 12.05 1.18
CA LEU A 34 -1.46 10.82 0.38
C LEU A 34 -0.67 9.68 1.05
N ILE A 35 0.50 9.96 1.65
CA ILE A 35 1.26 8.96 2.44
C ILE A 35 0.38 8.37 3.53
N ARG A 36 -0.32 9.24 4.28
CA ARG A 36 -1.26 8.82 5.33
C ARG A 36 -2.35 7.91 4.75
N THR A 37 -2.98 8.31 3.66
CA THR A 37 -4.04 7.54 2.97
C THR A 37 -3.57 6.16 2.54
N VAL A 38 -2.38 6.06 1.94
CA VAL A 38 -1.80 4.79 1.50
C VAL A 38 -1.44 3.91 2.70
N THR A 39 -0.92 4.50 3.77
CA THR A 39 -0.57 3.79 5.01
C THR A 39 -1.80 3.21 5.72
N GLU A 40 -2.88 4.00 5.84
CA GLU A 40 -4.17 3.56 6.38
C GLU A 40 -4.78 2.45 5.51
N ALA A 41 -4.68 2.57 4.18
CA ALA A 41 -5.19 1.58 3.25
C ALA A 41 -4.41 0.25 3.34
N LYS A 42 -3.07 0.30 3.40
CA LYS A 42 -2.22 -0.89 3.59
C LYS A 42 -2.58 -1.63 4.87
N SER A 43 -2.59 -0.91 5.98
CA SER A 43 -2.91 -1.46 7.31
C SER A 43 -4.33 -2.02 7.34
N GLY A 44 -5.27 -1.30 6.71
CA GLY A 44 -6.65 -1.74 6.57
C GLY A 44 -6.79 -3.03 5.75
N ALA A 45 -6.02 -3.21 4.69
CA ALA A 45 -6.05 -4.43 3.89
C ALA A 45 -5.61 -5.66 4.71
N LEU A 46 -4.55 -5.53 5.50
CA LEU A 46 -4.07 -6.60 6.39
C LEU A 46 -5.09 -6.94 7.47
N ARG A 47 -5.70 -5.91 8.06
CA ARG A 47 -6.81 -6.09 9.01
C ARG A 47 -8.01 -6.80 8.37
N ASP A 48 -8.40 -6.41 7.15
CA ASP A 48 -9.50 -7.04 6.41
C ASP A 48 -9.21 -8.53 6.09
N LEU A 49 -7.93 -8.91 6.05
CA LEU A 49 -7.46 -10.29 5.85
C LEU A 49 -7.18 -11.05 7.17
N SER A 50 -7.57 -10.46 8.31
CA SER A 50 -7.40 -11.03 9.65
C SER A 50 -5.94 -11.22 10.11
N TYR A 51 -4.98 -10.47 9.54
CA TYR A 51 -3.64 -10.38 10.13
C TYR A 51 -3.67 -9.55 11.41
N GLU A 52 -2.91 -9.95 12.43
CA GLU A 52 -2.81 -9.26 13.73
C GLU A 52 -1.78 -8.12 13.73
N PHE A 53 -1.24 -7.76 12.58
CA PHE A 53 -0.23 -6.72 12.41
C PHE A 53 -0.60 -5.76 11.25
N THR A 54 -0.06 -4.55 11.28
CA THR A 54 -0.24 -3.52 10.25
C THR A 54 0.87 -3.49 9.20
N GLY A 55 1.87 -4.35 9.36
CA GLY A 55 3.04 -4.48 8.52
C GLY A 55 4.25 -4.93 9.33
N THR A 56 5.42 -4.94 8.70
CA THR A 56 6.72 -5.10 9.38
C THR A 56 7.45 -3.76 9.47
N VAL A 57 8.48 -3.69 10.32
CA VAL A 57 9.34 -2.50 10.45
C VAL A 57 10.11 -2.18 9.16
N SER A 58 10.24 -3.14 8.25
CA SER A 58 10.89 -2.98 6.95
C SER A 58 9.95 -2.52 5.83
N ASP A 59 8.64 -2.42 6.09
CA ASP A 59 7.69 -1.97 5.07
C ASP A 59 7.90 -0.50 4.69
N ALA A 60 7.81 -0.21 3.39
CA ALA A 60 7.94 1.13 2.84
C ALA A 60 6.66 1.61 2.13
N VAL A 61 6.39 2.92 2.25
CA VAL A 61 5.36 3.62 1.48
C VAL A 61 6.02 4.77 0.73
N ALA A 62 5.84 4.79 -0.58
CA ALA A 62 6.30 5.86 -1.45
C ALA A 62 5.10 6.51 -2.16
N VAL A 63 5.12 7.83 -2.28
CA VAL A 63 4.13 8.55 -3.08
C VAL A 63 4.81 9.58 -3.97
N GLY A 64 4.16 9.93 -5.08
CA GLY A 64 4.64 10.99 -5.94
C GLY A 64 3.53 11.61 -6.78
N GLY A 65 3.83 12.79 -7.31
CA GLY A 65 2.98 13.54 -8.21
C GLY A 65 3.84 14.54 -8.98
N LYS A 66 3.27 15.19 -9.99
CA LYS A 66 3.92 16.38 -10.57
C LYS A 66 3.86 17.52 -9.55
N PRO A 67 4.73 18.53 -9.61
CA PRO A 67 4.57 19.74 -8.79
C PRO A 67 3.22 20.42 -9.05
N GLY A 68 2.52 20.86 -8.00
CA GLY A 68 1.27 21.63 -8.11
C GLY A 68 0.67 21.99 -6.77
N GLU A 69 -0.64 22.29 -6.76
CA GLU A 69 -1.31 22.95 -5.62
C GLU A 69 -2.29 22.05 -4.86
N VAL A 70 -2.62 20.86 -5.39
CA VAL A 70 -3.55 19.93 -4.70
C VAL A 70 -2.96 19.53 -3.36
N SER A 71 -3.68 19.85 -2.28
CA SER A 71 -3.17 19.72 -0.91
C SER A 71 -3.97 18.73 -0.05
N PHE A 72 -5.10 18.23 -0.54
CA PHE A 72 -5.93 17.26 0.18
C PHE A 72 -6.09 16.00 -0.67
N LEU A 73 -5.60 14.89 -0.14
CA LEU A 73 -5.63 13.57 -0.79
C LEU A 73 -6.04 12.46 0.19
N GLY A 74 -6.61 12.84 1.33
CA GLY A 74 -7.19 11.98 2.35
C GLY A 74 -8.36 11.12 1.85
N PRO A 75 -8.80 10.10 2.62
CA PRO A 75 -9.90 9.21 2.24
C PRO A 75 -11.25 9.89 1.99
N GLY A 76 -11.46 11.11 2.50
CA GLY A 76 -12.66 11.92 2.25
C GLY A 76 -12.71 12.56 0.86
N THR A 77 -11.57 12.64 0.16
CA THR A 77 -11.49 13.16 -1.20
C THR A 77 -11.80 12.07 -2.21
N GLU A 78 -12.22 12.44 -3.43
CA GLU A 78 -12.50 11.45 -4.47
C GLU A 78 -11.24 10.65 -4.84
N VAL A 79 -10.10 11.34 -5.02
CA VAL A 79 -8.83 10.71 -5.37
C VAL A 79 -8.35 9.82 -4.23
N GLY A 80 -8.33 10.32 -2.99
CA GLY A 80 -7.87 9.55 -1.84
C GLY A 80 -8.70 8.30 -1.60
N ARG A 81 -10.02 8.39 -1.77
CA ARG A 81 -10.93 7.22 -1.71
C ARG A 81 -10.61 6.19 -2.80
N LYS A 82 -10.35 6.64 -4.03
CA LYS A 82 -9.96 5.75 -5.15
C LYS A 82 -8.62 5.07 -4.86
N VAL A 83 -7.62 5.82 -4.42
CA VAL A 83 -6.30 5.28 -4.04
C VAL A 83 -6.42 4.25 -2.92
N ALA A 84 -7.15 4.58 -1.84
CA ALA A 84 -7.30 3.67 -0.70
C ALA A 84 -7.97 2.35 -1.10
N LYS A 85 -9.00 2.42 -1.96
CA LYS A 85 -9.66 1.23 -2.51
C LYS A 85 -8.68 0.39 -3.33
N GLU A 86 -7.93 1.00 -4.23
CA GLU A 86 -7.00 0.31 -5.12
C GLU A 86 -5.87 -0.38 -4.36
N VAL A 87 -5.29 0.30 -3.36
CA VAL A 87 -4.26 -0.27 -2.48
C VAL A 87 -4.79 -1.50 -1.74
N ARG A 88 -5.98 -1.42 -1.15
CA ARG A 88 -6.61 -2.56 -0.45
C ARG A 88 -6.84 -3.75 -1.38
N GLN A 89 -7.38 -3.50 -2.57
CA GLN A 89 -7.65 -4.56 -3.55
C GLN A 89 -6.37 -5.22 -4.06
N THR A 90 -5.34 -4.41 -4.33
CA THR A 90 -4.03 -4.91 -4.81
C THR A 90 -3.38 -5.81 -3.76
N ILE A 91 -3.32 -5.37 -2.49
CA ILE A 91 -2.72 -6.17 -1.41
C ILE A 91 -3.47 -7.48 -1.22
N ARG A 92 -4.81 -7.44 -1.23
CA ARG A 92 -5.64 -8.65 -1.15
C ARG A 92 -5.29 -9.63 -2.27
N PHE A 93 -5.30 -9.15 -3.52
CA PHE A 93 -4.99 -9.95 -4.69
C PHE A 93 -3.61 -10.62 -4.60
N LEU A 94 -2.57 -9.86 -4.22
CA LEU A 94 -1.21 -10.38 -4.13
C LEU A 94 -1.06 -11.44 -3.02
N LEU A 95 -1.64 -11.20 -1.85
CA LEU A 95 -1.53 -12.13 -0.71
C LEU A 95 -2.38 -13.39 -0.89
N GLU A 96 -3.56 -13.28 -1.52
CA GLU A 96 -4.37 -14.46 -1.88
C GLU A 96 -3.68 -15.29 -2.98
N GLY A 97 -3.06 -14.64 -3.96
CA GLY A 97 -2.26 -15.30 -4.99
C GLY A 97 -1.04 -16.05 -4.43
N GLU A 98 -0.41 -15.54 -3.37
CA GLU A 98 0.66 -16.26 -2.66
C GLU A 98 0.17 -17.49 -1.89
N LYS A 99 -0.99 -17.40 -1.21
CA LYS A 99 -1.58 -18.56 -0.52
C LYS A 99 -1.81 -19.74 -1.48
N GLY A 100 -2.22 -19.46 -2.71
CA GLY A 100 -2.36 -20.48 -3.76
C GLY A 100 -1.05 -21.16 -4.15
N LYS A 101 0.08 -20.44 -4.11
CA LYS A 101 1.41 -20.99 -4.43
C LYS A 101 2.00 -21.81 -3.28
N SER A 102 1.85 -21.36 -2.03
CA SER A 102 2.33 -22.11 -0.86
C SER A 102 1.63 -23.46 -0.69
N ASN A 103 0.35 -23.57 -1.06
CA ASN A 103 -0.39 -24.84 -1.03
C ASN A 103 0.01 -25.83 -2.14
N ALA A 104 0.67 -25.37 -3.22
CA ALA A 104 1.08 -26.21 -4.35
C ALA A 104 2.50 -26.80 -4.19
N VAL A 105 3.30 -26.26 -3.27
CA VAL A 105 4.68 -26.75 -3.00
C VAL A 105 4.71 -27.76 -1.84
N GLY A 106 3.58 -27.93 -1.14
CA GLY A 106 3.41 -28.88 -0.03
C GLY A 106 2.65 -30.16 -0.37
N SER A 107 2.43 -30.48 -1.65
CA SER A 107 1.73 -31.69 -2.13
C SER A 107 2.63 -32.57 -2.98
#